data_AF-A0A833J6Z4-F1
#
_entry.id   AF-A0A833J6Z4-F1
#
_cell.length_a   1.000
_cell.length_b   1.000
_cell.length_c   1.000
_cell.angle_alpha   90.00
_cell.angle_beta   90.00
_cell.angle_gamma   90.00
#
_symmetry.space_group_name_H-M   'P 1'
#
loop_
_entity.id
_entity.type
_entity.pdbx_description
1 polymer ?
#
loop_
_entity_poly.entity_id
_entity_poly.type
_entity_poly.pdbx_seq_one_letter_code
_entity_poly.pdbx_strand_id
1 'polypeptide(L)'
;MRNPIHIPLTRAKLAEIAGKLGSHMTPVWTAMEAGCVVILQSQNRQPFYPPPRGVGSIVIVEDDTEASTSGPRGFDHRSIQRLARCADSVAVLSLEPVSQAYAEAAATALDGGCALIVETSPQFEIAWLETILTAAPGREILMDPTGPFGRSTR
;
A
#
# COMPACT_ATOMS: atom_id res chain seq x y z
N MET A 1 19.74 5.75 -17.69
CA MET A 1 18.96 4.97 -16.71
C MET A 1 18.68 5.86 -15.50
N ARG A 2 17.45 6.35 -15.33
CA ARG A 2 17.06 7.11 -14.13
C ARG A 2 16.69 6.10 -13.05
N ASN A 3 17.34 6.18 -11.89
CA ASN A 3 17.16 5.27 -10.77
C ASN A 3 15.80 5.61 -10.11
N PRO A 4 14.74 4.78 -10.25
CA PRO A 4 13.52 5.01 -9.50
C PRO A 4 13.82 4.80 -8.01
N ILE A 5 13.47 5.77 -7.18
CA ILE A 5 13.70 5.69 -5.73
C ILE A 5 12.61 4.78 -5.16
N HIS A 6 12.93 3.50 -5.04
CA HIS A 6 12.33 2.63 -4.05
C HIS A 6 13.26 2.66 -2.84
N ILE A 7 12.71 2.82 -1.64
CA ILE A 7 13.46 2.53 -0.42
C ILE A 7 13.05 1.12 0.00
N PRO A 8 13.71 0.06 -0.51
CA PRO A 8 13.47 -1.28 -0.01
C PRO A 8 13.83 -1.31 1.47
N LEU A 9 12.90 -1.81 2.27
CA LEU A 9 13.13 -1.98 3.68
C LEU A 9 14.16 -3.10 3.90
N THR A 10 15.21 -2.80 4.66
CA THR A 10 16.23 -3.79 5.05
C THR A 10 15.95 -4.30 6.45
N ARG A 11 16.31 -5.56 6.74
CA ARG A 11 16.13 -6.17 8.08
C ARG A 11 16.66 -5.29 9.23
N ALA A 12 17.77 -4.58 9.00
CA ALA A 12 18.34 -3.65 9.99
C ALA A 12 17.48 -2.39 10.19
N LYS A 13 16.99 -1.79 9.09
CA LYS A 13 16.05 -0.65 9.15
C LYS A 13 14.74 -1.04 9.82
N LEU A 14 14.37 -2.32 9.72
CA LEU A 14 13.15 -2.89 10.31
C LEU A 14 13.25 -3.15 11.81
N ALA A 15 14.38 -3.66 12.30
CA ALA A 15 14.60 -3.77 13.74
C ALA A 15 14.52 -2.40 14.44
N GLU A 16 14.89 -1.31 13.74
CA GLU A 16 14.83 0.07 14.22
C GLU A 16 13.39 0.60 14.37
N ILE A 17 12.47 0.18 13.51
CA ILE A 17 11.08 0.69 13.45
C ILE A 17 10.03 -0.31 13.98
N ALA A 18 10.37 -1.58 14.17
CA ALA A 18 9.45 -2.59 14.71
C ALA A 18 8.91 -2.26 16.12
N GLY A 19 9.66 -1.50 16.92
CA GLY A 19 9.19 -1.00 18.22
C GLY A 19 8.20 0.18 18.14
N LYS A 20 8.03 0.78 16.96
CA LYS A 20 7.13 1.92 16.70
C LYS A 20 5.91 1.55 15.85
N LEU A 21 6.04 0.51 15.03
CA LEU A 21 4.99 0.03 14.15
C LEU A 21 4.05 -0.91 14.91
N GLY A 22 2.73 -0.74 14.71
CA GLY A 22 1.72 -1.53 15.41
C GLY A 22 1.76 -3.02 15.03
N SER A 23 1.09 -3.86 15.85
CA SER A 23 1.05 -5.32 15.66
C SER A 23 0.48 -5.77 14.30
N HIS A 24 -0.28 -4.92 13.62
CA HIS A 24 -0.81 -5.16 12.28
C HIS A 24 0.28 -5.37 11.21
N MET A 25 1.51 -4.89 11.44
CA MET A 25 2.64 -5.09 10.51
C MET A 25 3.29 -6.49 10.61
N THR A 26 2.92 -7.28 11.63
CA THR A 26 3.48 -8.64 11.83
C THR A 26 3.42 -9.53 10.58
N PRO A 27 2.30 -9.61 9.84
CA PRO A 27 2.23 -10.40 8.62
C PRO A 27 3.17 -9.91 7.52
N VAL A 28 3.32 -8.58 7.36
CA VAL A 28 4.23 -7.97 6.37
C VAL A 28 5.68 -8.34 6.67
N TRP A 29 6.06 -8.34 7.96
CA TRP A 29 7.40 -8.75 8.38
C TRP A 29 7.67 -10.22 8.06
N THR A 30 6.71 -11.10 8.37
CA THR A 30 6.83 -12.53 8.06
C THR A 30 7.01 -12.78 6.56
N ALA A 31 6.24 -12.10 5.72
CA ALA A 31 6.36 -12.22 4.26
C ALA A 31 7.75 -11.77 3.77
N MET A 32 8.25 -10.67 4.31
CA MET A 32 9.58 -10.18 3.94
C MET A 32 10.71 -11.09 4.43
N GLU A 33 10.61 -11.67 5.63
CA GLU A 33 11.58 -12.67 6.10
C GLU A 33 11.58 -13.94 5.22
N ALA A 34 10.44 -14.26 4.60
CA ALA A 34 10.30 -15.31 3.60
C ALA A 34 10.83 -14.92 2.20
N GLY A 35 11.35 -13.69 2.03
CA GLY A 35 11.96 -13.22 0.79
C GLY A 35 11.07 -12.36 -0.10
N CYS A 36 9.87 -11.99 0.35
CA CYS A 36 9.02 -11.04 -0.37
C CYS A 36 9.61 -9.62 -0.33
N VAL A 37 9.34 -8.84 -1.38
CA VAL A 37 9.77 -7.45 -1.49
C VAL A 37 8.75 -6.54 -0.82
N VAL A 38 9.18 -5.70 0.11
CA VAL A 38 8.33 -4.67 0.73
C VAL A 38 8.82 -3.29 0.33
N ILE A 39 7.91 -2.47 -0.20
CA ILE A 39 8.17 -1.10 -0.64
C ILE A 39 7.27 -0.15 0.14
N LEU A 40 7.88 0.82 0.82
CA LEU A 40 7.17 1.99 1.32
C LEU A 40 7.30 3.11 0.30
N GLN A 41 6.16 3.65 -0.11
CA GLN A 41 6.07 4.73 -1.09
C GLN A 41 5.44 5.95 -0.42
N SER A 42 6.29 6.88 0.00
CA SER A 42 5.86 8.15 0.57
C SER A 42 5.63 9.22 -0.52
N GLN A 43 4.95 10.30 -0.16
CA GLN A 43 4.65 11.42 -1.06
C GLN A 43 5.91 12.18 -1.49
N ASN A 44 6.26 12.08 -2.78
CA ASN A 44 7.39 12.82 -3.34
C ASN A 44 7.21 13.21 -4.81
N ARG A 45 6.08 12.84 -5.43
CA ARG A 45 5.76 13.04 -6.85
C ARG A 45 6.82 12.53 -7.84
N GLN A 46 7.78 11.73 -7.37
CA GLN A 46 8.81 11.14 -8.23
C GLN A 46 8.25 9.89 -8.91
N PRO A 47 8.62 9.64 -10.17
CA PRO A 47 8.26 8.40 -10.84
C PRO A 47 8.89 7.18 -10.14
N PHE A 48 8.12 6.10 -10.08
CA PHE A 48 8.56 4.81 -9.56
C PHE A 48 8.03 3.68 -10.45
N TYR A 49 8.50 2.44 -10.25
CA TYR A 49 8.03 1.29 -11.01
C TYR A 49 7.39 0.27 -10.08
N PRO A 50 6.30 -0.41 -10.50
CA PRO A 50 5.80 -1.55 -9.74
C PRO A 50 6.91 -2.61 -9.59
N PRO A 51 6.88 -3.41 -8.51
CA PRO A 51 7.78 -4.54 -8.36
C PRO A 51 7.65 -5.51 -9.55
N PRO A 52 8.73 -6.23 -9.91
CA PRO A 52 8.68 -7.26 -10.94
C PRO A 52 7.64 -8.35 -10.61
N ARG A 53 6.91 -8.83 -11.62
CA ARG A 53 5.98 -9.96 -11.45
C ARG A 53 6.73 -11.23 -11.01
N GLY A 54 6.08 -12.03 -10.17
CA GLY A 54 6.61 -13.30 -9.66
C GLY A 54 7.61 -13.16 -8.51
N VAL A 55 8.01 -11.92 -8.18
CA VAL A 55 8.67 -11.62 -6.92
C VAL A 55 7.57 -11.12 -5.98
N GLY A 56 7.07 -12.03 -5.15
CA GLY A 56 6.05 -11.73 -4.15
C GLY A 56 6.31 -10.39 -3.48
N SER A 57 5.34 -9.48 -3.48
CA SER A 57 5.59 -8.10 -3.08
C SER A 57 4.41 -7.42 -2.39
N ILE A 58 4.75 -6.49 -1.50
CA ILE A 58 3.81 -5.65 -0.77
C ILE A 58 4.26 -4.21 -0.96
N VAL A 59 3.39 -3.39 -1.55
CA VAL A 59 3.63 -1.96 -1.70
C VAL A 59 2.66 -1.20 -0.81
N ILE A 60 3.20 -0.43 0.14
CA ILE A 60 2.44 0.42 1.04
C ILE A 60 2.64 1.86 0.58
N VAL A 61 1.55 2.52 0.20
CA VAL A 61 1.51 3.94 -0.15
C VAL A 61 1.15 4.72 1.11
N GLU A 62 2.11 5.51 1.60
CA GLU A 62 1.99 6.32 2.82
C GLU A 62 1.51 7.74 2.44
N ASP A 63 0.21 7.89 2.20
CA ASP A 63 -0.40 9.19 1.94
C ASP A 63 -0.76 9.92 3.23
N ASP A 64 -1.19 9.21 4.29
CA ASP A 64 -1.40 9.84 5.59
C ASP A 64 -0.14 9.80 6.45
N THR A 65 0.58 10.93 6.50
CA THR A 65 1.75 11.09 7.36
C THR A 65 1.60 12.34 8.21
N GLU A 66 2.25 12.38 9.38
CA GLU A 66 2.27 13.57 10.26
C GLU A 66 2.70 14.85 9.51
N ALA A 67 3.54 14.72 8.47
CA ALA A 67 4.10 15.85 7.73
C ALA A 67 3.17 16.36 6.61
N SER A 68 2.37 15.49 5.98
CA SER A 68 1.50 15.87 4.86
C SER A 68 0.52 14.76 4.49
N THR A 69 -0.64 15.16 3.97
CA THR A 69 -1.63 14.31 3.30
C THR A 69 -2.16 15.04 2.06
N SER A 70 -2.04 14.44 0.87
CA SER A 70 -2.35 15.11 -0.41
C SER A 70 -3.25 14.28 -1.32
N GLY A 71 -3.65 13.09 -0.90
CA GLY A 71 -4.35 12.16 -1.77
C GLY A 71 -3.45 11.63 -2.88
N PRO A 72 -4.05 11.07 -3.94
CA PRO A 72 -3.33 10.57 -5.11
C PRO A 72 -2.42 11.60 -5.79
N ARG A 73 -2.67 12.91 -5.58
CA ARG A 73 -1.91 14.01 -6.18
C ARG A 73 -0.53 14.20 -5.56
N GLY A 74 -0.27 13.62 -4.38
CA GLY A 74 1.07 13.58 -3.77
C GLY A 74 2.05 12.65 -4.49
N PHE A 75 1.57 11.86 -5.46
CA PHE A 75 2.32 10.80 -6.13
C PHE A 75 2.41 11.03 -7.64
N ASP A 76 3.38 10.35 -8.28
CA ASP A 76 3.39 10.29 -9.75
C ASP A 76 2.21 9.47 -10.26
N HIS A 77 1.29 10.13 -10.95
CA HIS A 77 0.04 9.56 -11.41
C HIS A 77 0.23 8.30 -12.28
N ARG A 78 1.22 8.32 -13.19
CA ARG A 78 1.48 7.17 -14.08
C ARG A 78 2.04 5.97 -13.32
N SER A 79 2.79 6.21 -12.25
CA SER A 79 3.35 5.15 -11.40
C SER A 79 2.27 4.48 -10.58
N ILE A 80 1.36 5.26 -9.97
CA ILE A 80 0.19 4.73 -9.26
C ILE A 80 -0.72 3.93 -10.19
N GLN A 81 -1.03 4.43 -11.39
CA GLN A 81 -1.86 3.69 -12.35
C GLN A 81 -1.23 2.35 -12.76
N ARG A 82 0.11 2.32 -12.95
CA ARG A 82 0.83 1.07 -13.25
C ARG A 82 0.77 0.11 -12.07
N LEU A 83 0.96 0.60 -10.85
CA LEU A 83 0.89 -0.20 -9.64
C LEU A 83 -0.50 -0.80 -9.45
N ALA A 84 -1.57 0.01 -9.58
CA ALA A 84 -2.95 -0.45 -9.45
C ALA A 84 -3.32 -1.56 -10.46
N ARG A 85 -2.79 -1.50 -11.69
CA ARG A 85 -2.99 -2.56 -12.70
C ARG A 85 -2.20 -3.83 -12.41
N CYS A 86 -1.06 -3.69 -11.76
CA CYS A 86 -0.15 -4.80 -11.45
C CYS A 86 -0.47 -5.49 -10.13
N ALA A 87 -1.15 -4.80 -9.21
CA ALA A 87 -1.58 -5.39 -7.95
C ALA A 87 -2.49 -6.59 -8.21
N ASP A 88 -2.50 -7.57 -7.32
CA ASP A 88 -3.38 -8.73 -7.28
C ASP A 88 -4.40 -8.57 -6.14
N SER A 89 -3.98 -7.96 -5.03
CA SER A 89 -4.86 -7.46 -3.96
C SER A 89 -4.68 -5.97 -3.72
N VAL A 90 -5.76 -5.28 -3.36
CA VAL A 90 -5.76 -3.83 -3.11
C VAL A 90 -6.56 -3.53 -1.85
N ALA A 91 -5.97 -2.74 -0.95
CA ALA A 91 -6.65 -2.19 0.22
C ALA A 91 -6.48 -0.66 0.27
N VAL A 92 -7.53 0.04 0.71
CA VAL A 92 -7.51 1.49 1.00
C VAL A 92 -7.97 1.68 2.44
N LEU A 93 -7.05 2.15 3.30
CA LEU A 93 -7.22 2.28 4.74
C LEU A 93 -7.16 3.76 5.11
N SER A 94 -8.22 4.28 5.75
CA SER A 94 -8.37 5.73 5.94
C SER A 94 -8.37 6.23 7.38
N LEU A 95 -8.43 5.34 8.38
CA LEU A 95 -8.42 5.72 9.80
C LEU A 95 -7.43 4.90 10.62
N GLU A 96 -7.72 3.61 10.76
CA GLU A 96 -6.94 2.71 11.62
C GLU A 96 -6.38 1.56 10.77
N PRO A 97 -5.19 1.04 11.10
CA PRO A 97 -4.66 -0.14 10.46
C PRO A 97 -5.63 -1.32 10.60
N VAL A 98 -6.18 -1.78 9.48
CA VAL A 98 -7.05 -2.96 9.45
C VAL A 98 -6.17 -4.20 9.37
N SER A 99 -5.99 -4.90 10.49
CA SER A 99 -5.10 -6.09 10.57
C SER A 99 -5.36 -7.14 9.48
N GLN A 100 -6.62 -7.30 9.07
CA GLN A 100 -6.99 -8.20 7.97
C GLN A 100 -6.34 -7.79 6.64
N ALA A 101 -6.28 -6.49 6.32
CA ALA A 101 -5.68 -5.99 5.08
C ALA A 101 -4.19 -6.32 4.98
N TYR A 102 -3.45 -6.17 6.08
CA TYR A 102 -2.02 -6.52 6.12
C TYR A 102 -1.81 -8.05 6.06
N ALA A 103 -2.70 -8.84 6.67
CA ALA A 103 -2.65 -10.29 6.58
C ALA A 103 -2.92 -10.79 5.15
N GLU A 104 -3.94 -10.25 4.47
CA GLU A 104 -4.26 -10.58 3.07
C GLU A 104 -3.16 -10.12 2.12
N ALA A 105 -2.58 -8.94 2.34
CA ALA A 105 -1.44 -8.45 1.58
C ALA A 105 -0.23 -9.38 1.71
N ALA A 106 0.07 -9.83 2.94
CA ALA A 106 1.15 -10.78 3.20
C ALA A 106 0.90 -12.13 2.52
N ALA A 107 -0.32 -12.66 2.59
CA ALA A 107 -0.68 -13.90 1.92
C ALA A 107 -0.54 -13.79 0.40
N THR A 108 -1.04 -12.69 -0.19
CA THR A 108 -0.90 -12.40 -1.63
C THR A 108 0.57 -12.40 -2.06
N ALA A 109 1.42 -11.76 -1.28
CA ALA A 109 2.85 -11.70 -1.57
C ALA A 109 3.53 -13.07 -1.44
N LEU A 110 3.20 -13.86 -0.41
CA LEU A 110 3.72 -15.20 -0.22
C LEU A 110 3.34 -16.15 -1.38
N ASP A 111 2.18 -15.94 -1.99
CA ASP A 111 1.75 -16.65 -3.21
C ASP A 111 2.42 -16.14 -4.50
N GLY A 112 3.35 -15.18 -4.40
CA GLY A 112 4.09 -14.60 -5.52
C GLY A 112 3.39 -13.42 -6.22
N GLY A 113 2.27 -12.95 -5.67
CA GLY A 113 1.51 -11.81 -6.16
C GLY A 113 2.03 -10.44 -5.68
N CYS A 114 1.38 -9.38 -6.13
CA CYS A 114 1.64 -8.00 -5.74
C CYS A 114 0.49 -7.43 -4.91
N ALA A 115 0.69 -7.20 -3.62
CA ALA A 115 -0.29 -6.51 -2.78
C ALA A 115 -0.06 -4.99 -2.80
N LEU A 116 -1.14 -4.22 -2.87
CA LEU A 116 -1.16 -2.77 -2.70
C LEU A 116 -1.97 -2.41 -1.45
N ILE A 117 -1.36 -1.71 -0.51
CA ILE A 117 -2.03 -1.05 0.61
C ILE A 117 -1.87 0.46 0.42
N VAL A 118 -2.96 1.20 0.49
CA VAL A 118 -2.95 2.66 0.54
C VAL A 118 -3.38 3.09 1.94
N GLU A 119 -2.48 3.75 2.67
CA GLU A 119 -2.76 4.39 3.94
C GLU A 119 -3.01 5.89 3.67
N THR A 120 -4.23 6.36 3.88
CA THR A 120 -4.70 7.69 3.49
C THR A 120 -5.51 8.32 4.62
N SER A 121 -5.82 9.61 4.52
CA SER A 121 -6.81 10.24 5.41
C SER A 121 -8.23 10.08 4.84
N PRO A 122 -9.30 10.16 5.66
CA PRO A 122 -10.69 9.93 5.23
C PRO A 122 -11.14 10.83 4.08
N GLN A 123 -10.69 12.09 4.05
CA GLN A 123 -11.07 13.04 3.00
C GLN A 123 -10.55 12.67 1.60
N PHE A 124 -9.57 11.76 1.49
CA PHE A 124 -9.00 11.33 0.22
C PHE A 124 -9.34 9.88 -0.15
N GLU A 125 -10.08 9.15 0.70
CA GLU A 125 -10.49 7.77 0.44
C GLU A 125 -11.20 7.63 -0.92
N ILE A 126 -12.21 8.47 -1.20
CA ILE A 126 -12.93 8.48 -2.48
C ILE A 126 -11.97 8.73 -3.66
N ALA A 127 -11.07 9.69 -3.54
CA ALA A 127 -10.14 10.04 -4.61
C ALA A 127 -9.17 8.89 -4.93
N TRP A 128 -8.75 8.14 -3.91
CA TRP A 128 -7.95 6.92 -4.07
C TRP A 128 -8.73 5.81 -4.78
N LEU A 129 -9.99 5.58 -4.41
CA LEU A 129 -10.85 4.61 -5.10
C LEU A 129 -11.04 4.95 -6.57
N GLU A 130 -11.38 6.20 -6.88
CA GLU A 130 -11.53 6.66 -8.26
C GLU A 130 -10.24 6.45 -9.05
N THR A 131 -9.09 6.78 -8.46
CA THR A 131 -7.78 6.61 -9.09
C THR A 131 -7.49 5.13 -9.39
N ILE A 132 -7.73 4.24 -8.43
CA ILE A 132 -7.48 2.80 -8.56
C ILE A 132 -8.44 2.18 -9.57
N LEU A 133 -9.74 2.43 -9.44
CA LEU A 133 -10.78 1.84 -10.31
C LEU A 133 -10.71 2.38 -11.75
N THR A 134 -10.29 3.63 -11.94
CA THR A 134 -10.00 4.15 -13.28
C THR A 134 -8.81 3.42 -13.92
N ALA A 135 -7.80 3.07 -13.13
CA ALA A 135 -6.61 2.38 -13.62
C ALA A 135 -6.85 0.88 -13.86
N ALA A 136 -7.63 0.24 -12.99
CA ALA A 136 -7.95 -1.19 -12.98
C ALA A 136 -9.46 -1.39 -12.73
N PRO A 137 -10.31 -1.23 -13.77
CA PRO A 137 -11.75 -1.40 -13.65
C PRO A 137 -12.12 -2.81 -13.17
N GLY A 138 -13.13 -2.92 -12.29
CA GLY A 138 -13.60 -4.19 -11.75
C GLY A 138 -12.72 -4.80 -10.67
N ARG A 139 -11.68 -4.08 -10.21
CA ARG A 139 -10.85 -4.50 -9.07
C ARG A 139 -11.67 -4.53 -7.79
N GLU A 140 -11.62 -5.66 -7.07
CA GLU A 140 -12.06 -5.71 -5.68
C GLU A 140 -11.07 -4.95 -4.79
N ILE A 141 -11.60 -4.09 -3.92
CA ILE A 141 -10.83 -3.25 -3.02
C ILE A 141 -11.33 -3.51 -1.59
N LEU A 142 -10.43 -3.92 -0.70
CA LEU A 142 -10.71 -3.98 0.71
C LEU A 142 -10.71 -2.56 1.30
N MET A 143 -11.79 -2.22 1.98
CA MET A 143 -11.99 -0.89 2.56
C MET A 143 -11.83 -0.91 4.07
N ASP A 144 -11.47 0.24 4.64
CA ASP A 144 -11.61 0.46 6.08
C ASP A 144 -13.10 0.37 6.48
N PRO A 145 -13.50 -0.60 7.34
CA PRO A 145 -14.89 -0.75 7.77
C PRO A 145 -15.38 0.43 8.62
N THR A 146 -14.48 1.27 9.14
CA THR A 146 -14.81 2.46 9.92
C THR A 146 -14.72 3.76 9.12
N GLY A 147 -14.17 3.68 7.89
CA GLY A 147 -14.01 4.78 6.95
C GLY A 147 -15.33 5.28 6.33
N PRO A 148 -15.28 6.36 5.54
CA PRO A 148 -16.45 6.95 4.88
C PRO A 148 -17.39 5.95 4.20
N PHE A 149 -16.89 4.90 3.55
CA PHE A 149 -17.72 3.85 2.95
C PHE A 149 -18.04 2.66 3.85
N GLY A 150 -17.22 2.38 4.87
CA GLY A 150 -17.45 1.26 5.80
C GLY A 150 -18.60 1.51 6.78
N ARG A 151 -18.94 2.78 7.02
CA ARG A 151 -20.13 3.17 7.77
C ARG A 151 -21.39 2.97 6.92
N SER A 152 -21.92 1.75 6.93
CA SER A 152 -23.34 1.57 6.66
C SER A 152 -24.10 2.36 7.72
N THR A 153 -24.79 3.43 7.30
CA THR A 153 -25.69 4.21 8.14
C THR A 153 -26.65 3.26 8.85
N ARG A 154 -26.45 3.05 10.15
CA ARG A 154 -27.50 2.57 11.04
C ARG A 154 -28.30 3.76 11.55
#